data_AF-A0A730EDA3-F1
#
_entry.id   AF-A0A730EDA3-F1
#
_cell.length_a   1.000
_cell.length_b   1.000
_cell.length_c   1.000
_cell.angle_alpha   90.00
_cell.angle_beta   90.00
_cell.angle_gamma   90.00
#
_symmetry.space_group_name_H-M   'P 1'
#
loop_
_entity.id
_entity.type
_entity.pdbx_description
1 polymer ?
#
loop_
_entity_poly.entity_id
_entity_poly.type
_entity_poly.pdbx_seq_one_letter_code
_entity_poly.pdbx_strand_id
1 'polypeptide(L)'
;MSHKPAGVLLSGLMMLFCLTALPSAKVHAEDRGGFSLGSTRVIYDGSKKEATVTVINSAKNAPFLAQSWVTEYAPGKKQPAMAPFLVTPPLYRQDEGRNMLRIVRTGGQMPSDRESVFWLNVKAVPAMHENLAGKNTLQFAYVLRVKLFYRPAGLSGDASKAGDSLTFSRQGNTLLARNASPYYITFNKLSVGGKDVKDASSVMVPPKGEQRYTLPAGATGHQVSFRTLNDYGGVLPQQTVTF
;
A
#
# COMPACT_ATOMS: atom_id res chain seq x y z
N MET A 1 -73.71 -0.74 -70.47
CA MET A 1 -72.88 -1.93 -70.76
C MET A 1 -72.11 -2.31 -69.50
N SER A 2 -72.06 -3.62 -69.26
CA SER A 2 -71.38 -4.36 -68.19
C SER A 2 -70.06 -3.75 -67.69
N HIS A 3 -69.85 -3.69 -66.37
CA HIS A 3 -68.90 -4.55 -65.65
C HIS A 3 -68.91 -4.27 -64.12
N LYS A 4 -69.12 -5.34 -63.35
CA LYS A 4 -68.65 -5.57 -61.97
C LYS A 4 -67.26 -6.28 -62.08
N PRO A 5 -66.45 -6.58 -61.01
CA PRO A 5 -66.70 -6.49 -59.55
C PRO A 5 -65.48 -6.15 -58.63
N ALA A 6 -65.77 -6.16 -57.31
CA ALA A 6 -65.03 -6.80 -56.19
C ALA A 6 -63.66 -6.30 -55.66
N GLY A 7 -63.66 -6.07 -54.33
CA GLY A 7 -62.82 -6.86 -53.41
C GLY A 7 -61.63 -6.14 -52.78
N VAL A 8 -61.80 -5.59 -51.58
CA VAL A 8 -60.69 -5.19 -50.69
C VAL A 8 -60.63 -6.18 -49.54
N LEU A 9 -59.56 -6.98 -49.49
CA LEU A 9 -59.23 -7.89 -48.38
C LEU A 9 -58.30 -7.17 -47.40
N LEU A 10 -58.70 -7.12 -46.14
CA LEU A 10 -57.94 -6.61 -45.00
C LEU A 10 -57.21 -7.79 -44.33
N SER A 11 -55.89 -7.87 -44.44
CA SER A 11 -55.07 -8.89 -43.77
C SER A 11 -54.41 -8.31 -42.52
N GLY A 12 -54.78 -8.86 -41.35
CA GLY A 12 -54.23 -8.51 -40.05
C GLY A 12 -52.83 -9.09 -39.83
N LEU A 13 -51.94 -8.29 -39.27
CA LEU A 13 -50.58 -8.67 -38.89
C LEU A 13 -50.58 -9.11 -37.41
N MET A 14 -50.41 -10.42 -37.18
CA MET A 14 -50.33 -11.04 -35.86
C MET A 14 -48.89 -10.94 -35.34
N MET A 15 -48.67 -10.16 -34.27
CA MET A 15 -47.35 -9.89 -33.69
C MET A 15 -46.92 -11.06 -32.78
N LEU A 16 -45.93 -11.84 -33.21
CA LEU A 16 -45.40 -12.99 -32.49
C LEU A 16 -44.34 -12.53 -31.45
N PHE A 17 -44.68 -12.61 -30.15
CA PHE A 17 -43.75 -12.32 -29.05
C PHE A 17 -42.71 -13.45 -28.92
N CYS A 18 -41.49 -13.22 -29.39
CA CYS A 18 -40.36 -14.14 -29.22
C CYS A 18 -39.65 -13.84 -27.88
N LEU A 19 -39.93 -14.65 -26.86
CA LEU A 19 -39.31 -14.57 -25.54
C LEU A 19 -37.86 -15.07 -25.65
N THR A 20 -36.90 -14.16 -25.85
CA THR A 20 -35.48 -14.51 -25.93
C THR A 20 -34.89 -14.63 -24.53
N ALA A 21 -34.54 -15.86 -24.13
CA ALA A 21 -33.77 -16.13 -22.93
C ALA A 21 -32.33 -15.63 -23.14
N LEU A 22 -31.96 -14.53 -22.50
CA LEU A 22 -30.60 -14.00 -22.47
C LEU A 22 -29.70 -14.98 -21.70
N PRO A 23 -28.68 -15.61 -22.32
CA PRO A 23 -27.70 -16.39 -21.58
C PRO A 23 -26.93 -15.45 -20.65
N SER A 24 -27.03 -15.68 -19.34
CA SER A 24 -26.24 -14.96 -18.34
C SER A 24 -24.76 -15.27 -18.57
N ALA A 25 -24.04 -14.33 -19.19
CA ALA A 25 -22.60 -14.43 -19.33
C ALA A 25 -21.98 -14.42 -17.92
N LYS A 26 -21.49 -15.58 -17.48
CA LYS A 26 -20.64 -15.64 -16.29
C LYS A 26 -19.32 -14.96 -16.65
N VAL A 27 -19.14 -13.73 -16.15
CA VAL A 27 -17.85 -13.07 -16.17
C VAL A 27 -16.94 -13.84 -15.24
N HIS A 28 -16.17 -14.78 -15.79
CA HIS A 28 -15.07 -15.40 -15.08
C HIS A 28 -13.99 -14.33 -14.93
N ALA A 29 -13.89 -13.73 -13.75
CA ALA A 29 -12.68 -13.03 -13.37
C ALA A 29 -11.56 -14.08 -13.31
N GLU A 30 -10.75 -14.16 -14.36
CA GLU A 30 -9.49 -14.90 -14.28
C GLU A 30 -8.61 -14.18 -13.24
N ASP A 31 -8.42 -14.79 -12.09
CA ASP A 31 -7.36 -14.39 -11.17
C ASP A 31 -6.02 -14.73 -11.84
N ARG A 32 -5.46 -13.74 -12.55
CA ARG A 32 -4.18 -13.87 -13.24
C ARG A 32 -3.00 -13.78 -12.27
N GLY A 33 -3.25 -13.65 -10.96
CA GLY A 33 -2.23 -13.49 -9.93
C GLY A 33 -1.41 -12.20 -10.12
N GLY A 34 -0.29 -12.12 -9.40
CA GLY A 34 0.63 -10.99 -9.55
C GLY A 34 1.83 -11.04 -8.62
N PHE A 35 2.66 -10.00 -8.72
CA PHE A 35 3.86 -9.82 -7.91
C PHE A 35 3.55 -9.00 -6.65
N SER A 36 3.91 -9.51 -5.48
CA SER A 36 3.64 -8.88 -4.19
C SER A 36 4.75 -9.14 -3.17
N LEU A 37 4.69 -8.40 -2.04
CA LEU A 37 5.52 -8.65 -0.87
C LEU A 37 4.67 -9.28 0.24
N GLY A 38 5.25 -10.22 0.99
CA GLY A 38 4.61 -10.88 2.11
C GLY A 38 4.42 -10.00 3.34
N SER A 39 4.93 -8.77 3.32
CA SER A 39 4.69 -7.77 4.37
C SER A 39 4.60 -6.36 3.78
N THR A 40 3.92 -5.46 4.49
CA THR A 40 3.79 -4.03 4.13
C THR A 40 4.86 -3.16 4.81
N ARG A 41 5.70 -3.78 5.64
CA ARG A 41 6.83 -3.18 6.36
C ARG A 41 7.77 -4.26 6.86
N VAL A 42 9.02 -3.87 7.11
CA VAL A 42 10.07 -4.75 7.60
C VAL A 42 10.71 -4.12 8.83
N ILE A 43 10.85 -4.90 9.89
CA ILE A 43 11.61 -4.50 11.08
C ILE A 43 12.98 -5.17 11.00
N TYR A 44 14.03 -4.35 10.94
CA TYR A 44 15.40 -4.77 11.15
C TYR A 44 15.72 -4.59 12.63
N ASP A 45 15.72 -5.69 13.37
CA ASP A 45 16.17 -5.74 14.76
C ASP A 45 17.70 -5.60 14.80
N GLY A 46 18.18 -4.55 15.46
CA GLY A 46 19.61 -4.22 15.58
C GLY A 46 20.43 -5.25 16.37
N SER A 47 19.78 -6.18 17.08
CA SER A 47 20.44 -7.34 17.69
C SER A 47 20.68 -8.48 16.69
N LYS A 48 20.11 -8.40 15.48
CA LYS A 48 20.21 -9.42 14.44
C LYS A 48 21.17 -9.02 13.32
N LYS A 49 21.71 -10.02 12.65
CA LYS A 49 22.61 -9.84 11.49
C LYS A 49 21.88 -9.48 10.21
N GLU A 50 20.60 -9.83 10.12
CA GLU A 50 19.77 -9.59 8.94
C GLU A 50 18.29 -9.52 9.30
N ALA A 51 17.51 -8.94 8.39
CA ALA A 51 16.06 -9.03 8.34
C ALA A 51 15.64 -9.73 7.05
N THR A 52 14.42 -10.27 7.01
CA THR A 52 13.91 -10.96 5.82
C THR A 52 12.54 -10.44 5.40
N VAL A 53 12.25 -10.54 4.11
CA VAL A 53 10.91 -10.34 3.55
C VAL A 53 10.67 -11.34 2.42
N THR A 54 9.45 -11.83 2.31
CA THR A 54 9.08 -12.73 1.21
C THR A 54 8.59 -11.92 0.02
N VAL A 55 9.05 -12.26 -1.17
CA VAL A 55 8.47 -11.89 -2.46
C VAL A 55 7.59 -13.04 -2.92
N ILE A 56 6.41 -12.72 -3.46
CA ILE A 56 5.42 -13.71 -3.91
C ILE A 56 5.03 -13.35 -5.34
N ASN A 57 5.11 -14.33 -6.24
CA ASN A 57 4.49 -14.28 -7.55
C ASN A 57 3.41 -15.34 -7.62
N SER A 58 2.14 -14.94 -7.65
CA SER A 58 1.00 -15.86 -7.81
C SER A 58 0.58 -16.05 -9.27
N ALA A 59 1.24 -15.40 -10.21
CA ALA A 59 0.89 -15.47 -11.62
C ALA A 59 1.51 -16.71 -12.29
N LYS A 60 0.66 -17.55 -12.91
CA LYS A 60 1.07 -18.76 -13.61
C LYS A 60 1.73 -18.42 -14.94
N ASN A 61 2.87 -19.05 -15.25
CA ASN A 61 3.62 -18.87 -16.50
C ASN A 61 3.97 -17.40 -16.82
N ALA A 62 4.02 -16.54 -15.80
CA ALA A 62 4.30 -15.11 -15.93
C ALA A 62 5.44 -14.73 -14.98
N PRO A 63 6.71 -15.00 -15.37
CA PRO A 63 7.86 -14.68 -14.56
C PRO A 63 8.15 -13.17 -14.55
N PHE A 64 8.78 -12.71 -13.48
CA PHE A 64 9.27 -11.34 -13.34
C PHE A 64 10.78 -11.33 -13.18
N LEU A 65 11.46 -10.32 -13.73
CA LEU A 65 12.78 -9.93 -13.25
C LEU A 65 12.60 -9.03 -12.03
N ALA A 66 13.06 -9.49 -10.88
CA ALA A 66 12.96 -8.80 -9.60
C ALA A 66 14.30 -8.14 -9.24
N GLN A 67 14.29 -6.83 -8.99
CA GLN A 67 15.45 -6.07 -8.52
C GLN A 67 15.15 -5.43 -7.17
N SER A 68 16.05 -5.57 -6.19
CA SER A 68 15.79 -5.13 -4.81
C SER A 68 16.92 -4.25 -4.27
N TRP A 69 16.56 -3.15 -3.60
CA TRP A 69 17.53 -2.22 -2.98
C TRP A 69 16.89 -1.40 -1.85
N VAL A 70 17.71 -0.78 -1.01
CA VAL A 70 17.25 0.10 0.07
C VAL A 70 17.69 1.55 -0.20
N THR A 71 16.77 2.49 0.00
CA THR A 71 17.05 3.92 -0.08
C THR A 71 16.71 4.63 1.23
N GLU A 72 17.24 5.83 1.40
CA GLU A 72 16.82 6.74 2.46
C GLU A 72 15.31 6.98 2.43
N TYR A 73 14.73 7.22 3.61
CA TYR A 73 13.35 7.69 3.73
C TYR A 73 13.28 9.18 3.43
N ALA A 74 13.00 9.54 2.18
CA ALA A 74 12.76 10.91 1.74
C ALA A 74 11.41 11.01 1.02
N PRO A 75 10.29 11.17 1.76
CA PRO A 75 8.97 11.38 1.15
C PRO A 75 8.99 12.53 0.14
N GLY A 76 8.33 12.34 -1.01
CA GLY A 76 8.30 13.33 -2.10
C GLY A 76 9.52 13.33 -3.03
N LYS A 77 10.65 12.73 -2.64
CA LYS A 77 11.82 12.59 -3.53
C LYS A 77 11.64 11.36 -4.44
N LYS A 78 11.65 11.58 -5.77
CA LYS A 78 11.49 10.50 -6.77
C LYS A 78 12.60 9.45 -6.67
N GLN A 79 13.85 9.90 -6.45
CA GLN A 79 15.03 9.05 -6.36
C GLN A 79 15.84 9.42 -5.10
N PRO A 80 15.51 8.86 -3.92
CA PRO A 80 16.30 9.02 -2.71
C PRO A 80 17.67 8.34 -2.85
N ALA A 81 18.65 8.76 -2.05
CA ALA A 81 19.98 8.16 -2.06
C ALA A 81 19.94 6.71 -1.53
N MET A 82 20.93 5.91 -1.88
CA MET A 82 21.05 4.55 -1.35
C MET A 82 21.32 4.59 0.16
N ALA A 83 20.68 3.68 0.89
CA ALA A 83 20.91 3.50 2.32
C ALA A 83 22.00 2.45 2.57
N PRO A 84 22.63 2.39 3.76
CA PRO A 84 23.68 1.43 4.08
C PRO A 84 23.14 0.03 4.39
N PHE A 85 22.41 -0.55 3.43
CA PHE A 85 21.88 -1.90 3.46
C PHE A 85 22.09 -2.60 2.13
N LEU A 86 22.45 -3.88 2.19
CA LEU A 86 22.50 -4.79 1.06
C LEU A 86 21.26 -5.69 1.07
N VAL A 87 20.66 -5.91 -0.10
CA VAL A 87 19.55 -6.85 -0.28
C VAL A 87 20.03 -8.01 -1.16
N THR A 88 19.82 -9.24 -0.70
CA THR A 88 20.22 -10.46 -1.40
C THR A 88 19.01 -11.36 -1.65
N PRO A 89 18.80 -11.85 -2.89
CA PRO A 89 19.50 -11.45 -4.12
C PRO A 89 19.11 -10.02 -4.58
N PRO A 90 20.05 -9.23 -5.12
CA PRO A 90 19.75 -7.87 -5.59
C PRO A 90 19.05 -7.85 -6.96
N LEU A 91 19.23 -8.90 -7.77
CA LEU A 91 18.58 -9.09 -9.07
C LEU A 91 18.41 -10.58 -9.33
N TYR A 92 17.21 -11.02 -9.68
CA TYR A 92 16.92 -12.42 -9.93
C TYR A 92 15.62 -12.60 -10.73
N ARG A 93 15.48 -13.76 -11.38
CA ARG A 93 14.21 -14.16 -12.00
C ARG A 93 13.29 -14.77 -10.93
N GLN A 94 12.06 -14.28 -10.88
CA GLN A 94 10.98 -14.76 -10.03
C GLN A 94 9.92 -15.46 -10.90
N ASP A 95 9.98 -16.78 -10.96
CA ASP A 95 8.88 -17.61 -11.47
C ASP A 95 7.74 -17.67 -10.44
N GLU A 96 6.68 -18.44 -10.71
CA GLU A 96 5.57 -18.65 -9.78
C GLU A 96 6.08 -19.20 -8.44
N GLY A 97 5.55 -18.66 -7.34
CA GLY A 97 5.87 -19.11 -5.98
C GLY A 97 6.42 -18.00 -5.08
N ARG A 98 7.29 -18.39 -4.15
CA ARG A 98 7.80 -17.52 -3.08
C ARG A 98 9.32 -17.50 -3.11
N ASN A 99 9.91 -16.32 -2.96
CA ASN A 99 11.34 -16.16 -2.72
C ASN A 99 11.60 -15.28 -1.49
N MET A 100 12.70 -15.50 -0.79
CA MET A 100 13.05 -14.73 0.40
C MET A 100 14.19 -13.75 0.09
N LEU A 101 13.96 -12.48 0.36
CA LEU A 101 15.01 -11.46 0.37
C LEU A 101 15.61 -11.37 1.77
N ARG A 102 16.95 -11.31 1.82
CA ARG A 102 17.72 -11.02 3.03
C ARG A 102 18.26 -9.61 2.96
N ILE A 103 18.09 -8.86 4.05
CA ILE A 103 18.49 -7.47 4.17
C ILE A 103 19.56 -7.41 5.25
N VAL A 104 20.77 -6.98 4.90
CA VAL A 104 21.92 -6.89 5.79
C VAL A 104 22.36 -5.44 5.87
N ARG A 105 22.54 -4.91 7.08
CA ARG A 105 23.12 -3.58 7.27
C ARG A 105 24.61 -3.63 6.96
N THR A 106 25.08 -2.73 6.09
CA THR A 106 26.50 -2.66 5.67
C THR A 106 27.29 -1.56 6.36
N GLY A 107 26.66 -0.80 7.27
CA GLY A 107 27.32 0.23 8.07
C GLY A 107 26.40 1.43 8.34
N GLY A 108 26.98 2.63 8.24
CA GLY A 108 26.32 3.90 8.52
C GLY A 108 26.12 4.15 10.02
N GLN A 109 26.02 5.43 10.40
CA GLN A 109 25.67 5.81 11.77
C GLN A 109 24.16 5.99 11.87
N MET A 110 23.55 5.35 12.86
CA MET A 110 22.13 5.47 13.17
C MET A 110 22.00 5.72 14.67
N PRO A 111 21.04 6.53 15.12
CA PRO A 111 20.77 6.72 16.54
C PRO A 111 20.57 5.38 17.26
N SER A 112 21.17 5.23 18.44
CA SER A 112 20.96 4.07 19.30
C SER A 112 19.74 4.23 20.21
N ASP A 113 19.20 5.44 20.33
CA ASP A 113 18.16 5.81 21.29
C ASP A 113 16.74 5.87 20.70
N ARG A 114 16.60 5.59 19.38
CA ARG A 114 15.34 5.60 18.64
C ARG A 114 15.44 4.85 17.31
N GLU A 115 14.30 4.52 16.73
CA GLU A 115 14.23 3.94 15.39
C GLU A 115 14.75 4.89 14.30
N SER A 116 15.30 4.29 13.24
CA SER A 116 15.54 4.93 11.94
C SER A 116 14.65 4.28 10.88
N VAL A 117 14.28 5.03 9.84
CA VAL A 117 13.40 4.53 8.77
C VAL A 117 14.01 4.72 7.39
N PHE A 118 13.78 3.71 6.55
CA PHE A 118 14.26 3.60 5.17
C PHE A 118 13.15 3.07 4.26
N TRP A 119 13.41 3.05 2.96
CA TRP A 119 12.55 2.38 1.98
C TRP A 119 13.23 1.14 1.46
N LEU A 120 12.61 -0.03 1.63
CA LEU A 120 12.90 -1.19 0.81
C LEU A 120 12.12 -1.07 -0.50
N ASN A 121 12.83 -1.16 -1.61
CA ASN A 121 12.25 -1.11 -2.95
C ASN A 121 12.46 -2.47 -3.63
N VAL A 122 11.40 -3.01 -4.22
CA VAL A 122 11.44 -4.22 -5.04
C VAL A 122 10.76 -3.92 -6.37
N LYS A 123 11.55 -3.79 -7.42
CA LYS A 123 11.09 -3.57 -8.79
C LYS A 123 10.78 -4.92 -9.44
N ALA A 124 9.58 -5.05 -9.96
CA ALA A 124 9.15 -6.19 -10.76
C ALA A 124 9.01 -5.75 -12.21
N VAL A 125 9.78 -6.39 -13.10
CA VAL A 125 9.70 -6.20 -14.54
C VAL A 125 9.09 -7.49 -15.13
N PRO A 126 7.87 -7.45 -15.69
CA PRO A 126 7.27 -8.62 -16.33
C PRO A 126 8.13 -9.11 -17.50
N ALA A 127 8.21 -10.42 -17.70
CA ALA A 127 8.79 -10.96 -18.92
C ALA A 127 7.92 -10.62 -20.14
N MET A 128 8.56 -10.40 -21.30
CA MET A 128 7.84 -10.28 -22.56
C MET A 128 7.39 -11.66 -23.03
N HIS A 129 6.10 -11.78 -23.36
CA HIS A 129 5.59 -12.99 -24.01
C HIS A 129 5.83 -12.92 -25.53
N GLU A 130 6.24 -14.03 -26.15
CA GLU A 130 6.52 -14.11 -27.58
C GLU A 130 5.30 -13.73 -28.45
N ASN A 131 4.08 -13.99 -27.97
CA ASN A 131 2.83 -13.62 -28.65
C ASN A 131 2.56 -12.10 -28.69
N LEU A 132 3.37 -11.31 -27.99
CA LEU A 132 3.39 -9.84 -28.01
C LEU A 132 4.53 -9.29 -28.89
N ALA A 133 5.44 -10.13 -29.39
CA ALA A 133 6.50 -9.71 -30.29
C ALA A 133 5.91 -9.12 -31.59
N GLY A 134 6.44 -7.96 -32.03
CA GLY A 134 5.96 -7.25 -33.21
C GLY A 134 4.62 -6.52 -33.04
N LYS A 135 4.04 -6.49 -31.84
CA LYS A 135 2.81 -5.73 -31.53
C LYS A 135 3.13 -4.48 -30.73
N ASN A 136 2.37 -3.41 -30.98
CA ASN A 136 2.42 -2.21 -30.15
C ASN A 136 1.76 -2.51 -28.81
N THR A 137 2.58 -2.73 -27.78
CA THR A 137 2.12 -3.07 -26.44
C THR A 137 2.72 -2.10 -25.42
N LEU A 138 1.90 -1.73 -24.43
CA LEU A 138 2.36 -0.97 -23.27
C LEU A 138 2.59 -1.94 -22.12
N GLN A 139 3.81 -1.96 -21.58
CA GLN A 139 4.18 -2.78 -20.44
C GLN A 139 4.60 -1.90 -19.27
N PHE A 140 4.17 -2.26 -18.07
CA PHE A 140 4.49 -1.54 -16.85
C PHE A 140 5.42 -2.38 -15.99
N ALA A 141 6.53 -1.78 -15.58
CA ALA A 141 7.30 -2.25 -14.44
C ALA A 141 6.82 -1.51 -13.20
N TYR A 142 6.68 -2.23 -12.08
CA TYR A 142 6.20 -1.65 -10.83
C TYR A 142 7.29 -1.72 -9.79
N VAL A 143 7.42 -0.66 -8.98
CA VAL A 143 8.31 -0.65 -7.81
C VAL A 143 7.45 -0.73 -6.57
N LEU A 144 7.46 -1.88 -5.90
CA LEU A 144 6.86 -2.04 -4.59
C LEU A 144 7.78 -1.41 -3.56
N ARG A 145 7.23 -0.51 -2.74
CA ARG A 145 7.97 0.23 -1.72
C ARG A 145 7.34 -0.01 -0.36
N VAL A 146 8.13 -0.53 0.57
CA VAL A 146 7.72 -0.77 1.96
C VAL A 146 8.70 -0.15 2.93
N LYS A 147 8.18 0.29 4.10
CA LYS A 147 9.01 0.91 5.14
C LYS A 147 9.92 -0.15 5.76
N LEU A 148 11.21 0.13 5.83
CA LEU A 148 12.20 -0.64 6.56
C LEU A 148 12.59 0.15 7.82
N PHE A 149 12.24 -0.35 9.00
CA PHE A 149 12.60 0.28 10.26
C PHE A 149 13.84 -0.41 10.83
N TYR A 150 14.90 0.36 11.06
CA TYR A 150 16.01 -0.10 11.90
C TYR A 150 15.67 0.21 13.35
N ARG A 151 15.59 -0.85 14.15
CA ARG A 151 15.28 -0.79 15.58
C ARG A 151 16.53 -1.16 16.38
N PRO A 152 17.25 -0.20 16.98
CA PRO A 152 18.37 -0.49 17.86
C PRO A 152 18.02 -1.52 18.94
N ALA A 153 19.00 -2.35 19.31
CA ALA A 153 18.85 -3.26 20.43
C ALA A 153 18.66 -2.47 21.74
N GLY A 154 17.77 -2.95 22.61
CA GLY A 154 17.57 -2.35 23.94
C GLY A 154 16.71 -1.08 23.97
N LEU A 155 15.99 -0.75 22.90
CA LEU A 155 14.97 0.30 22.99
C LEU A 155 13.91 -0.05 24.04
N SER A 156 13.61 0.91 24.90
CA SER A 156 12.63 0.77 25.97
C SER A 156 11.19 0.81 25.44
N GLY A 157 10.30 0.06 26.10
CA GLY A 157 8.87 0.06 25.80
C GLY A 157 8.47 -0.98 24.76
N ASP A 158 7.22 -0.89 24.32
CA ASP A 158 6.62 -1.77 23.32
C ASP A 158 6.15 -0.93 22.14
N ALA A 159 6.62 -1.28 20.93
CA ALA A 159 6.26 -0.58 19.71
C ALA A 159 4.74 -0.56 19.46
N SER A 160 4.03 -1.61 19.87
CA SER A 160 2.56 -1.69 19.76
C SER A 160 1.84 -0.70 20.69
N LYS A 161 2.50 -0.26 21.76
CA LYS A 161 1.99 0.74 22.73
C LYS A 161 2.51 2.14 22.48
N ALA A 162 3.32 2.36 21.44
CA ALA A 162 3.88 3.67 21.13
C ALA A 162 2.79 4.75 20.95
N GLY A 163 1.60 4.37 20.49
CA GLY A 163 0.43 5.25 20.37
C GLY A 163 0.02 5.92 21.70
N ASP A 164 0.25 5.26 22.84
CA ASP A 164 -0.08 5.79 24.17
C ASP A 164 0.77 7.01 24.54
N SER A 165 1.93 7.15 23.90
CA SER A 165 2.83 8.29 24.11
C SER A 165 2.48 9.52 23.28
N LEU A 166 1.44 9.43 22.43
CA LEU A 166 1.02 10.54 21.59
C LEU A 166 0.32 11.61 22.42
N THR A 167 0.82 12.83 22.31
CA THR A 167 0.11 14.02 22.79
C THR A 167 -0.25 14.90 21.60
N PHE A 168 -1.36 15.62 21.74
CA PHE A 168 -1.90 16.45 20.68
C PHE A 168 -2.02 17.89 21.15
N SER A 169 -1.87 18.82 20.22
CA SER A 169 -2.22 20.23 20.42
C SER A 169 -2.68 20.81 19.09
N ARG A 170 -3.34 21.97 19.14
CA ARG A 170 -3.83 22.65 17.94
C ARG A 170 -3.23 24.04 17.82
N GLN A 171 -2.78 24.37 16.61
CA GLN A 171 -2.28 25.69 16.24
C GLN A 171 -3.04 26.15 14.99
N GLY A 172 -4.07 26.98 15.19
CA GLY A 172 -4.98 27.39 14.11
C GLY A 172 -5.66 26.20 13.43
N ASN A 173 -5.42 26.02 12.13
CA ASN A 173 -5.93 24.90 11.34
C ASN A 173 -4.98 23.68 11.28
N THR A 174 -4.00 23.60 12.17
CA THR A 174 -3.02 22.51 12.21
C THR A 174 -3.16 21.73 13.51
N LEU A 175 -3.26 20.41 13.41
CA LEU A 175 -3.06 19.50 14.53
C LEU A 175 -1.58 19.14 14.62
N LEU A 176 -1.01 19.28 15.80
CA LEU A 176 0.34 18.84 16.12
C LEU A 176 0.25 17.55 16.93
N ALA A 177 0.80 16.46 16.39
CA ALA A 177 0.96 15.19 17.09
C ALA A 177 2.42 15.04 17.54
N ARG A 178 2.65 14.90 18.84
CA ARG A 178 3.98 14.71 19.44
C ARG A 178 4.11 13.30 19.95
N ASN A 179 5.24 12.68 19.66
CA ASN A 179 5.55 11.30 20.02
C ASN A 179 6.77 11.29 20.95
N ALA A 180 6.56 10.92 22.21
CA ALA A 180 7.64 10.79 23.18
C ALA A 180 8.38 9.44 23.11
N SER A 181 7.79 8.43 22.45
CA SER A 181 8.38 7.10 22.33
C SER A 181 9.58 7.06 21.36
N PRO A 182 10.43 6.01 21.46
CA PRO A 182 11.53 5.80 20.52
C PRO A 182 11.11 5.13 19.20
N TYR A 183 9.81 4.94 18.94
CA TYR A 183 9.28 4.23 17.75
C TYR A 183 8.59 5.19 16.77
N TYR A 184 8.62 4.89 15.48
CA TYR A 184 7.80 5.58 14.49
C TYR A 184 6.33 5.16 14.61
N ILE A 185 5.43 6.14 14.56
CA ILE A 185 3.98 5.88 14.60
C ILE A 185 3.37 6.20 13.23
N THR A 186 2.65 5.24 12.66
CA THR A 186 1.87 5.43 11.43
C THR A 186 0.38 5.38 11.77
N PHE A 187 -0.36 6.45 11.46
CA PHE A 187 -1.81 6.41 11.56
C PHE A 187 -2.40 5.59 10.41
N ASN A 188 -3.32 4.69 10.75
CA ASN A 188 -4.27 4.12 9.80
C ASN A 188 -5.44 5.07 9.60
N LYS A 189 -5.93 5.66 10.70
CA LYS A 189 -7.00 6.65 10.72
C LYS A 189 -6.71 7.71 11.78
N LEU A 190 -7.07 8.96 11.49
CA LEU A 190 -6.95 10.10 12.41
C LEU A 190 -8.15 11.02 12.17
N SER A 191 -8.84 11.43 13.23
CA SER A 191 -9.93 12.40 13.17
C SER A 191 -9.88 13.35 14.36
N VAL A 192 -10.41 14.56 14.15
CA VAL A 192 -10.52 15.60 15.18
C VAL A 192 -11.95 16.13 15.17
N GLY A 193 -12.61 16.10 16.33
CA GLY A 193 -14.02 16.51 16.44
C GLY A 193 -14.94 15.71 15.51
N GLY A 194 -14.64 14.43 15.31
CA GLY A 194 -15.39 13.54 14.41
C GLY A 194 -15.11 13.75 12.91
N LYS A 195 -14.22 14.67 12.51
CA LYS A 195 -13.84 14.87 11.10
C LYS A 195 -12.51 14.21 10.77
N ASP A 196 -12.50 13.39 9.73
CA ASP A 196 -11.32 12.67 9.27
C ASP A 196 -10.25 13.62 8.71
N VAL A 197 -9.03 13.47 9.20
CA VAL A 197 -7.84 14.15 8.70
C VAL A 197 -7.33 13.40 7.47
N LYS A 198 -7.36 14.06 6.31
CA LYS A 198 -6.91 13.47 5.04
C LYS A 198 -5.40 13.20 5.07
N ASP A 199 -4.99 12.15 4.35
CA ASP A 199 -3.58 11.78 4.15
C ASP A 199 -2.78 11.53 5.45
N ALA A 200 -3.46 11.29 6.57
CA ALA A 200 -2.80 11.06 7.86
C ALA A 200 -1.86 9.83 7.85
N SER A 201 -2.10 8.87 6.94
CA SER A 201 -1.28 7.67 6.74
C SER A 201 -0.05 7.90 5.86
N SER A 202 -0.02 9.01 5.09
CA SER A 202 1.06 9.34 4.16
C SER A 202 2.36 9.75 4.87
N VAL A 203 2.25 10.23 6.10
CA VAL A 203 3.36 10.71 6.94
C VAL A 203 3.31 10.07 8.32
N MET A 204 4.49 9.79 8.89
CA MET A 204 4.62 9.18 10.21
C MET A 204 4.91 10.26 11.26
N VAL A 205 4.51 10.00 12.50
CA VAL A 205 5.01 10.77 13.64
C VAL A 205 6.38 10.19 14.02
N PRO A 206 7.49 10.95 13.87
CA PRO A 206 8.82 10.44 14.13
C PRO A 206 9.05 10.18 15.64
N PRO A 207 9.99 9.30 16.00
CA PRO A 207 10.32 9.05 17.39
C PRO A 207 10.94 10.28 18.05
N LYS A 208 10.51 10.57 19.29
CA LYS A 208 10.95 11.75 20.07
C LYS A 208 10.83 13.06 19.27
N GLY A 209 9.75 13.19 18.52
CA GLY A 209 9.51 14.29 17.58
C GLY A 209 8.04 14.60 17.42
N GLU A 210 7.73 15.40 16.41
CA GLU A 210 6.36 15.86 16.14
C GLU A 210 6.03 15.83 14.65
N GLN A 211 4.75 15.71 14.34
CA GLN A 211 4.22 15.79 12.98
C GLN A 211 3.01 16.71 12.94
N ARG A 212 2.91 17.49 11.87
CA ARG A 212 1.81 18.43 11.61
C ARG A 212 0.83 17.84 10.61
N TYR A 213 -0.45 18.01 10.89
CA TYR A 213 -1.54 17.60 10.02
C TYR A 213 -2.49 18.77 9.79
N THR A 214 -2.79 19.05 8.53
CA THR A 214 -3.79 20.07 8.17
C THR A 214 -5.18 19.54 8.48
N LEU A 215 -5.95 20.30 9.27
CA LEU A 215 -7.30 19.94 9.63
C LEU A 215 -8.27 20.22 8.48
N PRO A 216 -9.30 19.37 8.29
CA PRO A 216 -10.35 19.63 7.31
C PRO A 216 -11.19 20.85 7.73
N ALA A 217 -11.81 21.50 6.74
CA ALA A 217 -12.65 22.66 6.99
C ALA A 217 -13.77 22.36 8.01
N GLY A 218 -13.91 23.26 8.99
CA GLY A 218 -14.88 23.15 10.07
C GLY A 218 -14.64 22.00 11.04
N ALA A 219 -13.40 21.47 11.16
CA ALA A 219 -13.03 20.64 12.30
C ALA A 219 -13.03 21.50 13.56
N THR A 220 -13.94 21.21 14.49
CA THR A 220 -14.10 21.92 15.77
C THR A 220 -13.84 20.96 16.92
N GLY A 221 -13.59 21.50 18.11
CA GLY A 221 -13.34 20.70 19.30
C GLY A 221 -11.92 20.16 19.43
N HIS A 222 -11.77 19.34 20.47
CA HIS A 222 -10.49 18.98 21.11
C HIS A 222 -10.26 17.48 21.20
N GLN A 223 -11.27 16.69 20.82
CA GLN A 223 -11.19 15.24 20.84
C GLN A 223 -10.52 14.74 19.57
N VAL A 224 -9.42 14.01 19.74
CA VAL A 224 -8.71 13.27 18.68
C VAL A 224 -9.05 11.80 18.81
N SER A 225 -9.51 11.18 17.72
CA SER A 225 -9.67 9.72 17.64
C SER A 225 -8.71 9.18 16.59
N PHE A 226 -7.98 8.11 16.89
CA PHE A 226 -7.01 7.56 15.96
C PHE A 226 -6.84 6.04 16.09
N ARG A 227 -6.33 5.44 15.02
CA ARG A 227 -5.86 4.04 14.97
C ARG A 227 -4.46 4.03 14.37
N THR A 228 -3.57 3.21 14.93
CA THR A 228 -2.19 3.08 14.45
C THR A 228 -1.95 1.70 13.83
N LEU A 229 -0.83 1.56 13.13
CA LEU A 229 -0.36 0.29 12.58
C LEU A 229 0.75 -0.31 13.44
N ASN A 230 0.63 -1.59 13.78
CA ASN A 230 1.70 -2.35 14.43
C ASN A 230 2.82 -2.76 13.45
N ASP A 231 3.82 -3.48 13.95
CA ASP A 231 4.99 -3.95 13.17
C ASP A 231 4.63 -4.89 12.02
N TYR A 232 3.48 -5.56 12.08
CA TYR A 232 3.00 -6.50 11.07
C TYR A 232 2.05 -5.84 10.05
N GLY A 233 1.82 -4.52 10.17
CA GLY A 233 0.86 -3.79 9.35
C GLY A 233 -0.60 -3.99 9.76
N GLY A 234 -0.85 -4.64 10.89
CA GLY A 234 -2.19 -4.77 11.48
C GLY A 234 -2.64 -3.47 12.14
N VAL A 235 -3.94 -3.20 12.06
CA VAL A 235 -4.57 -2.01 12.67
C VAL A 235 -4.84 -2.29 14.15
N LEU A 236 -4.32 -1.43 15.02
CA LEU A 236 -4.55 -1.51 16.45
C LEU A 236 -5.92 -0.91 16.85
N PRO A 237 -6.45 -1.26 18.04
CA PRO A 237 -7.69 -0.68 18.56
C PRO A 237 -7.67 0.85 18.55
N GLN A 238 -8.85 1.44 18.44
CA GLN A 238 -8.99 2.90 18.45
C GLN A 238 -8.65 3.49 19.81
N GLN A 239 -7.97 4.64 19.78
CA GLN A 239 -7.66 5.44 20.94
C GLN A 239 -8.29 6.83 20.79
N THR A 240 -8.65 7.42 21.93
CA THR A 240 -9.25 8.75 22.00
C THR A 240 -8.54 9.59 23.04
N VAL A 241 -8.13 10.80 22.66
CA VAL A 241 -7.43 11.76 23.54
C VAL A 241 -8.10 13.13 23.40
N THR A 242 -8.20 13.87 24.49
CA THR A 242 -8.69 15.27 24.49
C THR A 242 -7.55 16.18 24.92
N PHE A 243 -7.35 17.32 24.22
CA PHE A 243 -6.27 18.28 24.50
C PHE A 243 -6.75 19.72 24.64
#